data_AF-A0A359GTS0-F1
#
_entry.id   AF-A0A359GTS0-F1
#
_cell.length_a   1.000
_cell.length_b   1.000
_cell.length_c   1.000
_cell.angle_alpha   90.00
_cell.angle_beta   90.00
_cell.angle_gamma   90.00
#
_symmetry.space_group_name_H-M   'P 1'
#
loop_
_entity.id
_entity.type
_entity.pdbx_description
1 polymer ?
#
loop_
_entity_poly.entity_id
_entity_poly.type
_entity_poly.pdbx_seq_one_letter_code
_entity_poly.pdbx_strand_id
1 'polypeptide(L)'
;MKQQEHYYSLVVKKDCPTCALIEPVIKQLSETFNDSLAIYVQDDPSFPENVITKIDDSSLEFSYKQNIEIVPTLIRSDNGLDNQARIFGWNKSEWQELTGIENLGANLVDSKPGCGSKTQDPGMNEILTLRFDTDRLRARKIELAESEDIMEACFERGWSDGLPVVPPTLLRVTRMLSGTDLSADEIIGSVPPDNKPCTVEKIAINAVMAGCKPDHLQVVIAALKAALQDEFCMHGLLCTTYFSAPVMIVNGPITQQIGMNSGVNALGQGNRANATIGRALQLIIRNVGGGLPGGIDRATLGTPGKYTFCFSEDESDTEWPSLAMDRGYNREDSVINLFAGSGVQPFVDQLSRQPESLVKN
;
A
#
# COMPACT_ATOMS: atom_id res chain seq x y z
N MET A 1 39.13 34.50 -9.28
CA MET A 1 38.50 33.19 -9.06
C MET A 1 37.28 33.43 -8.19
N LYS A 2 36.07 33.15 -8.66
CA LYS A 2 34.87 33.20 -7.81
C LYS A 2 34.98 32.03 -6.81
N GLN A 3 35.00 32.31 -5.51
CA GLN A 3 34.85 31.26 -4.50
C GLN A 3 33.55 30.50 -4.79
N GLN A 4 33.60 29.17 -4.82
CA GLN A 4 32.38 28.35 -4.84
C GLN A 4 31.66 28.60 -3.52
N GLU A 5 30.48 29.22 -3.58
CA GLU A 5 29.59 29.34 -2.42
C GLU A 5 28.93 27.98 -2.20
N HIS A 6 29.22 27.38 -1.04
CA HIS A 6 28.63 26.13 -0.60
C HIS A 6 27.48 26.44 0.35
N TYR A 7 26.32 25.84 0.11
CA TYR A 7 25.16 25.94 1.02
C TYR A 7 25.00 24.64 1.78
N TYR A 8 24.78 24.74 3.09
CA TYR A 8 24.58 23.61 3.97
C TYR A 8 23.15 23.57 4.49
N SER A 9 22.61 22.36 4.62
CA SER A 9 21.36 22.10 5.34
C SER A 9 21.61 21.02 6.37
N LEU A 10 21.27 21.30 7.62
CA LEU A 10 21.40 20.36 8.72
C LEU A 10 20.00 20.05 9.27
N VAL A 11 19.63 18.78 9.26
CA VAL A 11 18.34 18.33 9.79
C VAL A 11 18.55 17.59 11.10
N VAL A 12 17.86 18.04 12.15
CA VAL A 12 18.01 17.52 13.52
C VAL A 12 16.67 17.35 14.21
N LYS A 13 16.68 16.64 15.34
CA LYS A 13 15.54 16.54 16.24
C LYS A 13 16.01 16.42 17.70
N LYS A 14 15.28 17.02 18.62
CA LYS A 14 15.59 17.06 20.06
C LYS A 14 15.56 15.68 20.69
N ASP A 15 14.63 14.82 20.28
CA ASP A 15 14.50 13.46 20.81
C ASP A 15 15.64 12.50 20.40
N CYS A 16 16.56 12.94 19.53
CA CYS A 16 17.71 12.16 19.08
C CYS A 16 18.94 12.37 19.99
N PRO A 17 19.44 11.32 20.67
CA PRO A 17 20.64 11.42 21.53
C PRO A 17 21.93 11.78 20.77
N THR A 18 21.96 11.60 19.45
CA THR A 18 23.08 12.00 18.60
C THR A 18 22.99 13.48 18.25
N CYS A 19 21.80 14.00 17.95
CA CYS A 19 21.58 15.44 17.76
C CYS A 19 21.94 16.22 19.02
N ALA A 20 21.50 15.75 20.20
CA ALA A 20 21.83 16.38 21.48
C ALA A 20 23.35 16.36 21.76
N LEU A 21 24.04 15.27 21.43
CA LEU A 21 25.50 15.16 21.59
C LEU A 21 26.25 16.20 20.75
N ILE A 22 25.80 16.44 19.51
CA ILE A 22 26.49 17.33 18.57
C ILE A 22 26.08 18.79 18.70
N GLU A 23 25.25 19.18 19.67
CA GLU A 23 24.83 20.59 19.85
C GLU A 23 26.01 21.60 19.84
N PRO A 24 27.17 21.35 20.48
CA PRO A 24 28.33 22.24 20.36
C PRO A 24 28.86 22.39 18.93
N VAL A 25 28.79 21.31 18.14
CA VAL A 25 29.15 21.31 16.71
C VAL A 25 28.13 22.12 15.91
N ILE A 26 26.83 21.95 16.19
CA ILE A 26 25.77 22.72 15.51
C ILE A 26 25.99 24.22 15.72
N LYS A 27 26.32 24.62 16.95
CA LYS A 27 26.66 26.02 17.27
C LYS A 27 27.87 26.50 16.47
N GLN A 28 28.97 25.74 16.47
CA GLN A 28 30.17 26.09 15.71
C GLN A 28 29.90 26.24 14.21
N LEU A 29 29.09 25.35 13.63
CA LEU A 29 28.67 25.43 12.23
C LEU A 29 27.82 26.67 11.95
N SER A 30 26.87 26.99 12.84
CA SER A 30 26.04 28.19 12.73
C SER A 30 26.87 29.46 12.78
N GLU A 31 27.89 29.54 13.65
CA GLU A 31 28.79 30.69 13.76
C GLU A 31 29.74 30.80 12.55
N THR A 32 30.15 29.66 11.98
CA THR A 32 31.12 29.62 10.86
C THR A 32 30.47 29.93 9.52
N PHE A 33 29.31 29.33 9.23
CA PHE A 33 28.67 29.43 7.92
C PHE A 33 27.57 30.50 7.86
N ASN A 34 27.06 30.97 9.01
CA ASN A 34 26.04 32.00 9.12
C ASN A 34 24.89 31.78 8.11
N ASP A 35 24.70 32.69 7.15
CA ASP A 35 23.63 32.65 6.14
C ASP A 35 23.76 31.50 5.14
N SER A 36 24.89 30.79 5.12
CA SER A 36 25.13 29.64 4.25
C SER A 36 24.76 28.30 4.90
N LEU A 37 24.20 28.31 6.12
CA LEU A 37 23.70 27.11 6.81
C LEU A 37 22.24 27.28 7.22
N ALA A 38 21.38 26.38 6.76
CA ALA A 38 20.01 26.23 7.23
C ALA A 38 19.90 25.05 8.20
N ILE A 39 19.35 25.29 9.40
CA ILE A 39 19.15 24.23 10.41
C ILE A 39 17.65 23.97 10.54
N TYR A 40 17.21 22.77 10.19
CA TYR A 40 15.82 22.32 10.24
C TYR A 40 15.60 21.40 11.45
N VAL A 41 14.51 21.64 12.19
CA VAL A 41 14.22 20.94 13.44
C VAL A 41 12.87 20.24 13.36
N GLN A 42 12.86 18.91 13.51
CA GLN A 42 11.68 18.09 13.19
C GLN A 42 10.63 18.00 14.31
N ASP A 43 10.97 18.34 15.56
CA ASP A 43 10.12 18.05 16.72
C ASP A 43 9.89 19.27 17.64
N ASP A 44 10.95 19.81 18.24
CA ASP A 44 10.87 20.91 19.18
C ASP A 44 11.62 22.13 18.62
N PRO A 45 10.92 23.16 18.14
CA PRO A 45 11.53 24.36 17.56
C PRO A 45 12.46 25.12 18.52
N SER A 46 12.43 24.84 19.83
CA SER A 46 13.38 25.42 20.79
C SER A 46 14.79 24.83 20.67
N PHE A 47 14.94 23.61 20.13
CA PHE A 47 16.23 22.94 19.96
C PHE A 47 16.93 23.36 18.65
N PRO A 48 18.27 23.47 18.62
CA PRO A 48 19.18 23.57 19.76
C PRO A 48 19.02 24.94 20.46
N GLU A 49 19.19 24.97 21.78
CA GLU A 49 18.97 26.21 22.56
C GLU A 49 20.01 27.28 22.22
N ASN A 50 21.21 26.83 21.88
CA ASN A 50 22.37 27.68 21.65
C ASN A 50 22.46 28.25 20.22
N VAL A 51 21.42 28.05 19.40
CA VAL A 51 21.35 28.53 18.02
C VAL A 51 20.10 29.39 17.84
N ILE A 52 20.31 30.62 17.37
CA ILE A 52 19.25 31.63 17.20
C ILE A 52 18.48 31.37 15.90
N THR A 53 19.18 31.18 14.78
CA THR A 53 18.57 31.01 13.46
C THR A 53 18.34 29.53 13.17
N LYS A 54 17.09 29.10 13.25
CA LYS A 54 16.64 27.73 12.96
C LYS A 54 15.26 27.77 12.30
N ILE A 55 14.96 26.74 11.54
CA ILE A 55 13.73 26.59 10.78
C ILE A 55 12.92 25.47 11.44
N ASP A 56 11.68 25.79 11.82
CA ASP A 56 10.71 24.82 12.29
C ASP A 56 10.27 23.94 11.12
N ASP A 57 10.61 22.65 11.21
CA ASP A 57 10.18 21.60 10.28
C ASP A 57 9.34 20.55 11.01
N SER A 58 8.54 20.95 12.01
CA SER A 58 7.57 20.08 12.68
C SER A 58 6.44 19.61 11.75
N SER A 59 6.20 20.33 10.65
CA SER A 59 5.33 19.88 9.55
C SER A 59 5.97 18.76 8.70
N LEU A 60 7.29 18.58 8.83
CA LEU A 60 8.17 17.68 8.09
C LEU A 60 8.21 17.93 6.59
N GLU A 61 7.85 19.13 6.12
CA GLU A 61 7.83 19.46 4.70
C GLU A 61 9.21 19.38 4.07
N PHE A 62 10.21 19.99 4.70
CA PHE A 62 11.57 19.97 4.19
C PHE A 62 12.13 18.56 4.27
N SER A 63 11.97 17.91 5.42
CA SER A 63 12.43 16.55 5.66
C SER A 63 11.82 15.54 4.69
N TYR A 64 10.54 15.67 4.35
CA TYR A 64 9.87 14.82 3.38
C TYR A 64 10.40 15.08 1.96
N LYS A 65 10.42 16.33 1.50
CA LYS A 65 10.88 16.69 0.14
C LYS A 65 12.35 16.34 -0.10
N GLN A 66 13.17 16.36 0.95
CA GLN A 66 14.58 15.97 0.88
C GLN A 66 14.84 14.49 1.17
N ASN A 67 13.80 13.65 1.34
CA ASN A 67 13.93 12.22 1.65
C ASN A 67 14.86 11.96 2.86
N ILE A 68 14.64 12.68 3.96
CA ILE A 68 15.44 12.53 5.18
C ILE A 68 14.94 11.29 5.93
N GLU A 69 15.75 10.24 5.96
CA GLU A 69 15.45 9.00 6.69
C GLU A 69 16.11 8.95 8.08
N ILE A 70 17.25 9.62 8.24
CA ILE A 70 18.09 9.58 9.44
C ILE A 70 18.36 11.01 9.91
N VAL A 71 18.53 11.20 11.21
CA VAL A 71 18.98 12.46 11.82
C VAL A 71 20.06 12.20 12.88
N PRO A 72 21.08 13.06 13.03
CA PRO A 72 21.32 14.25 12.23
C PRO A 72 21.69 13.89 10.78
N THR A 73 21.28 14.72 9.82
CA THR A 73 21.73 14.64 8.42
C THR A 73 22.28 15.99 8.00
N LEU A 74 23.54 16.01 7.57
CA LEU A 74 24.20 17.19 7.02
C LEU A 74 24.27 17.06 5.50
N ILE A 75 23.77 18.07 4.79
CA ILE A 75 23.72 18.14 3.34
C ILE A 75 24.55 19.34 2.91
N ARG A 76 25.48 19.14 1.97
CA ARG A 76 26.15 20.22 1.24
C ARG A 76 25.61 20.27 -0.18
N SER A 77 25.20 21.45 -0.63
CA SER A 77 24.75 21.72 -2.00
C SER A 77 25.70 22.70 -2.68
N ASP A 78 26.22 22.31 -3.84
CA ASP A 78 27.19 23.10 -4.61
C ASP A 78 26.47 23.65 -5.87
N ASN A 79 26.13 24.95 -5.91
CA ASN A 79 25.58 25.69 -7.07
C ASN A 79 24.69 24.88 -8.05
N GLY A 80 23.60 24.30 -7.53
CA GLY A 80 22.62 23.52 -8.31
C GLY A 80 22.16 22.28 -7.56
N LEU A 81 21.03 21.69 -7.97
CA LEU A 81 20.43 20.52 -7.32
C LEU A 81 21.18 19.20 -7.58
N ASP A 82 22.04 19.14 -8.60
CA ASP A 82 22.60 17.88 -9.13
C ASP A 82 23.86 17.37 -8.41
N ASN A 83 24.48 18.16 -7.52
CA ASN A 83 25.66 17.76 -6.75
C ASN A 83 25.45 18.01 -5.25
N GLN A 84 24.71 17.10 -4.60
CA GLN A 84 24.55 17.10 -3.14
C GLN A 84 25.40 16.00 -2.50
N ALA A 85 26.20 16.38 -1.50
CA ALA A 85 26.86 15.43 -0.60
C ALA A 85 26.09 15.35 0.71
N ARG A 86 25.89 14.13 1.23
CA ARG A 86 25.09 13.87 2.44
C ARG A 86 25.85 13.00 3.42
N ILE A 87 25.82 13.38 4.69
CA ILE A 87 26.33 12.56 5.80
C ILE A 87 25.19 12.31 6.78
N PHE A 88 25.09 11.06 7.24
CA PHE A 88 24.06 10.60 8.17
C PHE A 88 24.67 10.26 9.52
N GLY A 89 24.00 10.65 10.60
CA GLY A 89 24.54 10.50 11.95
C GLY A 89 25.75 11.42 12.18
N TRP A 90 26.54 11.06 13.19
CA TRP A 90 27.76 11.78 13.52
C TRP A 90 28.97 10.92 13.19
N ASN A 91 29.83 11.42 12.31
CA ASN A 91 31.18 10.92 12.10
C ASN A 91 32.10 12.14 11.98
N LYS A 92 33.03 12.26 12.92
CA LYS A 92 33.90 13.43 13.06
C LYS A 92 34.72 13.67 11.80
N SER A 93 35.42 12.67 11.28
CA SER A 93 36.28 12.83 10.10
C SER A 93 35.47 13.18 8.86
N GLU A 94 34.31 12.54 8.65
CA GLU A 94 33.45 12.82 7.50
C GLU A 94 32.90 14.26 7.55
N TRP A 95 32.45 14.72 8.73
CA TRP A 95 31.94 16.08 8.89
C TRP A 95 33.05 17.13 8.72
N GLN A 96 34.26 16.86 9.24
CA GLN A 96 35.43 17.73 9.05
C GLN A 96 35.82 17.83 7.57
N GLU A 97 35.81 16.72 6.84
CA GLU A 97 36.09 16.69 5.40
C GLU A 97 35.02 17.44 4.60
N LEU A 98 33.73 17.22 4.89
CA LEU A 98 32.64 17.85 4.16
C LEU A 98 32.58 19.37 4.36
N THR A 99 32.86 19.83 5.59
CA THR A 99 32.79 21.24 6.00
C THR A 99 34.10 22.00 5.84
N GLY A 100 35.24 21.29 5.76
CA GLY A 100 36.58 21.88 5.74
C GLY A 100 37.05 22.43 7.10
N ILE A 101 36.39 22.09 8.21
CA ILE A 101 36.72 22.59 9.55
C ILE A 101 37.52 21.53 10.33
N GLU A 102 38.85 21.64 10.35
CA GLU A 102 39.74 20.62 10.94
C GLU A 102 39.49 20.31 12.43
N ASN A 103 39.07 21.31 13.22
CA ASN A 103 38.85 21.17 14.66
C ASN A 103 37.39 20.92 15.05
N LEU A 104 36.52 20.60 14.07
CA LEU A 104 35.09 20.37 14.32
C LEU A 104 34.90 19.20 15.28
N GLY A 105 34.24 19.44 16.42
CA GLY A 105 33.91 18.38 17.38
C GLY A 105 35.13 17.76 18.07
N ALA A 106 36.24 18.49 18.24
CA ALA A 106 37.50 17.97 18.83
C ALA A 106 37.31 17.23 20.17
N ASN A 107 36.36 17.68 21.01
CA ASN A 107 36.07 17.09 22.33
C ASN A 107 34.95 16.03 22.31
N LEU A 108 34.41 15.66 21.15
CA LEU A 108 33.37 14.65 21.00
C LEU A 108 33.96 13.29 20.63
N VAL A 109 33.17 12.23 20.81
CA VAL A 109 33.46 10.89 20.29
C VAL A 109 33.60 10.90 18.77
N ASP A 110 34.33 9.94 18.21
CA ASP A 110 34.64 9.93 16.77
C ASP A 110 33.41 9.64 15.91
N SER A 111 32.52 8.78 16.37
CA SER A 111 31.26 8.51 15.66
C SER A 111 30.14 8.10 16.60
N LYS A 112 28.90 8.36 16.16
CA LYS A 112 27.68 7.87 16.80
C LYS A 112 26.58 7.76 15.73
N PRO A 113 25.87 6.63 15.63
CA PRO A 113 24.81 6.46 14.66
C PRO A 113 23.68 7.47 14.90
N GLY A 114 23.00 7.87 13.82
CA GLY A 114 21.79 8.69 13.92
C GLY A 114 20.57 7.90 14.42
N CYS A 115 19.46 8.61 14.57
CA CYS A 115 18.14 8.00 14.80
C CYS A 115 17.27 8.15 13.54
N GLY A 116 16.21 7.35 13.44
CA GLY A 116 15.20 7.54 12.39
C GLY A 116 14.58 8.94 12.47
N SER A 117 14.42 9.56 11.31
CA SER A 117 13.68 10.82 11.19
C SER A 117 12.21 10.62 11.59
N LYS A 118 11.56 11.70 12.07
CA LYS A 118 10.11 11.73 12.27
C LYS A 118 9.30 11.39 11.01
N THR A 119 9.87 11.55 9.81
CA THR A 119 9.25 11.11 8.55
C THR A 119 9.05 9.59 8.48
N GLN A 120 9.85 8.84 9.25
CA GLN A 120 9.84 7.37 9.31
C GLN A 120 8.97 6.83 10.45
N ASP A 121 8.33 7.71 11.24
CA ASP A 121 7.43 7.26 12.30
C ASP A 121 6.26 6.45 11.69
N PRO A 122 5.77 5.38 12.35
CA PRO A 122 4.73 4.52 11.77
C PRO A 122 3.49 5.29 11.31
N GLY A 123 3.14 5.16 10.03
CA GLY A 123 1.98 5.84 9.42
C GLY A 123 2.26 7.27 8.91
N MET A 124 3.46 7.81 9.12
CA MET A 124 3.79 9.17 8.67
C MET A 124 3.99 9.26 7.16
N ASN A 125 4.48 8.21 6.50
CA ASN A 125 4.66 8.23 5.04
C ASN A 125 3.33 8.56 4.33
N GLU A 126 2.23 7.91 4.72
CA GLU A 126 0.92 8.16 4.12
C GLU A 126 0.37 9.53 4.47
N ILE A 127 0.62 10.03 5.69
CA ILE A 127 0.23 11.38 6.11
C ILE A 127 0.99 12.44 5.31
N LEU A 128 2.30 12.28 5.13
CA LEU A 128 3.15 13.22 4.41
C LEU A 128 2.86 13.19 2.92
N THR A 129 2.64 12.01 2.34
CA THR A 129 2.18 11.86 0.95
C THR A 129 0.86 12.59 0.74
N LEU A 130 -0.11 12.47 1.65
CA LEU A 130 -1.35 13.23 1.54
C LEU A 130 -1.19 14.73 1.74
N ARG A 131 -0.21 15.15 2.54
CA ARG A 131 0.02 16.56 2.86
C ARG A 131 0.74 17.28 1.73
N PHE A 132 1.70 16.62 1.09
CA PHE A 132 2.65 17.26 0.18
C PHE A 132 2.59 16.73 -1.26
N ASP A 133 1.93 15.60 -1.50
CA ASP A 133 1.81 14.92 -2.80
C ASP A 133 0.33 14.76 -3.19
N THR A 134 -0.45 15.85 -3.06
CA THR A 134 -1.91 15.88 -3.20
C THR A 134 -2.44 15.49 -4.58
N ASP A 135 -1.62 15.58 -5.61
CA ASP A 135 -2.03 15.36 -7.01
C ASP A 135 -2.09 13.87 -7.39
N ARG A 136 -1.74 12.96 -6.48
CA ARG A 136 -1.74 11.51 -6.74
C ARG A 136 -3.13 10.88 -6.80
N LEU A 137 -4.13 11.49 -6.17
CA LEU A 137 -5.50 10.95 -6.08
C LEU A 137 -6.46 11.84 -6.87
N ARG A 138 -7.25 11.23 -7.77
CA ARG A 138 -8.18 11.93 -8.68
C ARG A 138 -9.65 11.62 -8.38
N ALA A 139 -9.94 10.59 -7.59
CA ALA A 139 -11.31 10.25 -7.24
C ALA A 139 -11.98 11.38 -6.46
N ARG A 140 -13.26 11.63 -6.76
CA ARG A 140 -14.04 12.68 -6.11
C ARG A 140 -14.12 12.43 -4.61
N LYS A 141 -13.68 13.39 -3.81
CA LYS A 141 -13.90 13.40 -2.36
C LYS A 141 -15.38 13.68 -2.06
N ILE A 142 -15.94 12.91 -1.15
CA ILE A 142 -17.31 13.08 -0.66
C ILE A 142 -17.21 13.62 0.76
N GLU A 143 -17.64 14.86 0.96
CA GLU A 143 -17.80 15.43 2.29
C GLU A 143 -19.12 14.93 2.88
N LEU A 144 -19.06 14.45 4.12
CA LEU A 144 -20.24 14.05 4.89
C LEU A 144 -20.48 15.08 5.98
N ALA A 145 -21.74 15.24 6.40
CA ALA A 145 -22.03 16.07 7.55
C ALA A 145 -21.44 15.44 8.82
N GLU A 146 -21.07 16.25 9.82
CA GLU A 146 -20.46 15.76 11.06
C GLU A 146 -21.36 14.74 11.80
N SER A 147 -22.68 14.86 11.66
CA SER A 147 -23.67 13.97 12.25
C SER A 147 -23.98 12.70 11.42
N GLU A 148 -23.46 12.60 10.19
CA GLU A 148 -23.76 11.48 9.28
C GLU A 148 -22.84 10.30 9.61
N ASP A 149 -23.42 9.11 9.83
CA ASP A 149 -22.61 7.90 10.00
C ASP A 149 -22.01 7.48 8.65
N ILE A 150 -20.69 7.37 8.60
CA ILE A 150 -19.97 7.12 7.35
C ILE A 150 -20.23 5.73 6.76
N MET A 151 -20.51 4.73 7.59
CA MET A 151 -20.82 3.37 7.11
C MET A 151 -22.23 3.33 6.55
N GLU A 152 -23.20 3.94 7.23
CA GLU A 152 -24.57 4.09 6.73
C GLU A 152 -24.60 4.94 5.45
N ALA A 153 -23.82 6.02 5.38
CA ALA A 153 -23.66 6.83 4.18
C ALA A 153 -23.20 6.01 2.96
N CYS A 154 -22.30 5.05 3.16
CA CYS A 154 -21.86 4.13 2.11
C CYS A 154 -22.96 3.14 1.71
N PHE A 155 -23.76 2.68 2.67
CA PHE A 155 -24.89 1.78 2.44
C PHE A 155 -26.01 2.47 1.66
N GLU A 156 -26.47 3.64 2.11
CA GLU A 156 -27.55 4.42 1.51
C GLU A 156 -27.23 4.89 0.08
N ARG A 157 -25.96 5.22 -0.18
CA ARG A 157 -25.49 5.57 -1.53
C ARG A 157 -25.28 4.33 -2.43
N GLY A 158 -25.55 3.15 -1.91
CA GLY A 158 -25.44 1.89 -2.62
C GLY A 158 -24.00 1.60 -3.04
N TRP A 159 -23.00 1.80 -2.18
CA TRP A 159 -21.62 1.37 -2.43
C TRP A 159 -21.26 0.06 -1.72
N SER A 160 -22.10 -0.36 -0.78
CA SER A 160 -22.00 -1.64 -0.09
C SER A 160 -22.72 -2.75 -0.86
N ASP A 161 -22.25 -3.98 -0.67
CA ASP A 161 -22.86 -5.23 -1.11
C ASP A 161 -23.94 -5.75 -0.15
N GLY A 162 -24.29 -5.02 0.90
CA GLY A 162 -25.19 -5.44 1.97
C GLY A 162 -24.47 -5.64 3.31
N LEU A 163 -23.14 -5.78 3.30
CA LEU A 163 -22.30 -5.83 4.50
C LEU A 163 -21.69 -4.45 4.80
N PRO A 164 -21.35 -4.16 6.07
CA PRO A 164 -20.56 -2.97 6.38
C PRO A 164 -19.27 -2.93 5.57
N VAL A 165 -18.88 -1.72 5.15
CA VAL A 165 -17.62 -1.48 4.42
C VAL A 165 -16.66 -0.72 5.31
N VAL A 166 -15.35 -0.86 5.06
CA VAL A 166 -14.38 0.06 5.66
C VAL A 166 -14.39 1.35 4.84
N PRO A 167 -14.70 2.53 5.42
CA PRO A 167 -14.75 3.76 4.65
C PRO A 167 -13.41 4.07 3.97
N PRO A 168 -13.39 4.35 2.65
CA PRO A 168 -12.17 4.59 1.89
C PRO A 168 -11.67 6.02 2.08
N THR A 169 -11.21 6.34 3.30
CA THR A 169 -10.59 7.63 3.57
C THR A 169 -9.29 7.79 2.76
N LEU A 170 -8.91 9.04 2.47
CA LEU A 170 -7.68 9.37 1.75
C LEU A 170 -6.46 8.64 2.33
N LEU A 171 -6.35 8.57 3.67
CA LEU A 171 -5.25 7.89 4.36
C LEU A 171 -5.24 6.38 4.10
N ARG A 172 -6.42 5.74 4.15
CA ARG A 172 -6.54 4.30 3.90
C ARG A 172 -6.28 3.95 2.43
N VAL A 173 -6.72 4.79 1.51
CA VAL A 173 -6.47 4.61 0.06
C VAL A 173 -4.99 4.79 -0.25
N THR A 174 -4.35 5.83 0.30
CA THR A 174 -2.89 6.04 0.15
C THR A 174 -2.11 4.85 0.71
N ARG A 175 -2.49 4.35 1.89
CA ARG A 175 -1.90 3.13 2.46
C ARG A 175 -2.15 1.89 1.61
N MET A 176 -3.32 1.76 1.01
CA MET A 176 -3.62 0.63 0.13
C MET A 176 -2.73 0.66 -1.11
N LEU A 177 -2.51 1.83 -1.69
CA LEU A 177 -1.68 2.03 -2.88
C LEU A 177 -0.21 1.67 -2.67
N SER A 178 0.32 1.65 -1.43
CA SER A 178 1.68 1.16 -1.18
C SER A 178 1.85 -0.34 -1.44
N GLY A 179 0.75 -1.08 -1.67
CA GLY A 179 0.77 -2.48 -2.07
C GLY A 179 1.06 -2.73 -3.55
N THR A 180 1.39 -1.69 -4.32
CA THR A 180 1.73 -1.81 -5.74
C THR A 180 2.68 -0.69 -6.18
N ASP A 181 3.48 -0.97 -7.21
CA ASP A 181 4.34 0.04 -7.86
C ASP A 181 3.63 0.75 -9.03
N LEU A 182 2.40 0.33 -9.39
CA LEU A 182 1.63 0.95 -10.46
C LEU A 182 1.16 2.36 -10.07
N SER A 183 1.08 3.26 -11.05
CA SER A 183 0.57 4.61 -10.80
C SER A 183 -0.92 4.56 -10.44
N ALA A 184 -1.34 5.40 -9.48
CA ALA A 184 -2.73 5.48 -9.04
C ALA A 184 -3.71 5.82 -10.19
N ASP A 185 -3.26 6.57 -11.20
CA ASP A 185 -4.06 6.96 -12.36
C ASP A 185 -3.97 5.98 -13.55
N GLU A 186 -3.15 4.93 -13.44
CA GLU A 186 -3.05 3.89 -14.46
C GLU A 186 -4.40 3.17 -14.63
N ILE A 187 -4.88 3.07 -15.87
CA ILE A 187 -6.13 2.39 -16.21
C ILE A 187 -5.83 0.91 -16.45
N ILE A 188 -6.42 0.04 -15.63
CA ILE A 188 -6.27 -1.42 -15.76
C ILE A 188 -7.21 -1.99 -16.82
N GLY A 189 -8.38 -1.39 -17.00
CA GLY A 189 -9.32 -1.75 -18.05
C GLY A 189 -10.71 -1.13 -17.85
N SER A 190 -11.64 -1.46 -18.76
CA SER A 190 -13.01 -0.96 -18.72
C SER A 190 -13.93 -2.02 -18.11
N VAL A 191 -14.57 -1.70 -16.98
CA VAL A 191 -15.30 -2.69 -16.20
C VAL A 191 -16.74 -2.81 -16.72
N PRO A 192 -17.20 -3.99 -17.15
CA PRO A 192 -18.58 -4.17 -17.57
C PRO A 192 -19.53 -4.14 -16.36
N PRO A 193 -20.82 -3.87 -16.56
CA PRO A 193 -21.49 -3.58 -17.84
C PRO A 193 -21.34 -2.16 -18.39
N ASP A 194 -21.11 -1.16 -17.56
CA ASP A 194 -21.07 0.25 -17.98
C ASP A 194 -19.80 0.61 -18.78
N ASN A 195 -18.83 -0.31 -18.83
CA ASN A 195 -17.52 -0.16 -19.48
C ASN A 195 -16.78 1.11 -19.04
N LYS A 196 -16.88 1.44 -17.75
CA LYS A 196 -16.17 2.58 -17.17
C LYS A 196 -14.70 2.24 -16.98
N PRO A 197 -13.77 3.17 -17.29
CA PRO A 197 -12.36 2.97 -17.03
C PRO A 197 -12.10 2.85 -15.52
N CYS A 198 -11.42 1.78 -15.13
CA CYS A 198 -11.04 1.48 -13.76
C CYS A 198 -9.54 1.72 -13.57
N THR A 199 -9.21 2.74 -12.77
CA THR A 199 -7.84 3.07 -12.41
C THR A 199 -7.38 2.27 -11.20
N VAL A 200 -6.08 2.18 -10.97
CA VAL A 200 -5.50 1.58 -9.76
C VAL A 200 -6.06 2.24 -8.49
N GLU A 201 -6.27 3.56 -8.49
CA GLU A 201 -6.94 4.29 -7.40
C GLU A 201 -8.36 3.75 -7.13
N LYS A 202 -9.18 3.51 -8.16
CA LYS A 202 -10.53 2.95 -7.99
C LYS A 202 -10.50 1.52 -7.46
N ILE A 203 -9.50 0.73 -7.88
CA ILE A 203 -9.27 -0.62 -7.34
C ILE A 203 -8.91 -0.51 -5.85
N ALA A 204 -7.99 0.37 -5.48
CA ALA A 204 -7.58 0.59 -4.10
C ALA A 204 -8.75 1.06 -3.21
N ILE A 205 -9.61 1.97 -3.69
CA ILE A 205 -10.82 2.40 -2.99
C ILE A 205 -11.71 1.19 -2.66
N ASN A 206 -12.03 0.35 -3.66
CA ASN A 206 -12.89 -0.81 -3.45
C ASN A 206 -12.21 -1.91 -2.61
N ALA A 207 -10.90 -2.08 -2.72
CA ALA A 207 -10.12 -2.99 -1.88
C ALA A 207 -10.14 -2.53 -0.41
N VAL A 208 -10.02 -1.22 -0.14
CA VAL A 208 -10.22 -0.68 1.21
C VAL A 208 -11.63 -1.00 1.68
N MET A 209 -12.66 -0.69 0.89
CA MET A 209 -14.06 -0.95 1.25
C MET A 209 -14.32 -2.42 1.60
N ALA A 210 -13.71 -3.34 0.86
CA ALA A 210 -13.79 -4.78 1.13
C ALA A 210 -13.07 -5.20 2.43
N GLY A 211 -12.15 -4.39 2.94
CA GLY A 211 -11.33 -4.67 4.10
C GLY A 211 -9.99 -5.34 3.78
N CYS A 212 -9.49 -5.23 2.55
CA CYS A 212 -8.17 -5.74 2.18
C CYS A 212 -7.04 -5.11 3.01
N LYS A 213 -5.88 -5.77 3.02
CA LYS A 213 -4.61 -5.16 3.39
C LYS A 213 -3.85 -4.73 2.12
N PRO A 214 -2.85 -3.84 2.21
CA PRO A 214 -2.08 -3.39 1.04
C PRO A 214 -1.44 -4.52 0.24
N ASP A 215 -0.86 -5.53 0.91
CA ASP A 215 -0.27 -6.72 0.31
C ASP A 215 -1.26 -7.57 -0.53
N HIS A 216 -2.57 -7.42 -0.31
CA HIS A 216 -3.60 -8.07 -1.13
C HIS A 216 -3.84 -7.34 -2.47
N LEU A 217 -3.46 -6.05 -2.60
CA LEU A 217 -3.87 -5.19 -3.72
C LEU A 217 -3.43 -5.75 -5.07
N GLN A 218 -2.20 -6.28 -5.17
CA GLN A 218 -1.69 -6.90 -6.38
C GLN A 218 -2.56 -8.08 -6.86
N VAL A 219 -3.10 -8.88 -5.94
CA VAL A 219 -4.00 -10.00 -6.27
C VAL A 219 -5.36 -9.48 -6.73
N VAL A 220 -5.87 -8.39 -6.15
CA VAL A 220 -7.11 -7.74 -6.60
C VAL A 220 -6.95 -7.15 -8.01
N ILE A 221 -5.80 -6.54 -8.30
CA ILE A 221 -5.48 -6.03 -9.65
C ILE A 221 -5.43 -7.19 -10.65
N ALA A 222 -4.74 -8.29 -10.31
CA ALA A 222 -4.67 -9.48 -11.15
C ALA A 222 -6.06 -10.11 -11.36
N ALA A 223 -6.88 -10.19 -10.31
CA ALA A 223 -8.26 -10.66 -10.38
C ALA A 223 -9.12 -9.83 -11.33
N LEU A 224 -8.98 -8.50 -11.28
CA LEU A 224 -9.68 -7.63 -12.21
C LEU A 224 -9.19 -7.86 -13.65
N LYS A 225 -7.87 -7.93 -13.88
CA LYS A 225 -7.31 -8.22 -15.21
C LYS A 225 -7.88 -9.52 -15.78
N ALA A 226 -7.92 -10.58 -14.98
CA ALA A 226 -8.52 -11.86 -15.36
C ALA A 226 -10.03 -11.74 -15.64
N ALA A 227 -10.77 -10.99 -14.81
CA ALA A 227 -12.21 -10.78 -15.01
C ALA A 227 -12.54 -9.96 -16.28
N LEU A 228 -11.59 -9.16 -16.76
CA LEU A 228 -11.72 -8.37 -17.98
C LEU A 228 -11.25 -9.09 -19.25
N GLN A 229 -10.76 -10.34 -19.13
CA GLN A 229 -10.50 -11.17 -20.31
C GLN A 229 -11.81 -11.56 -20.99
N ASP A 230 -11.84 -11.46 -22.33
CA ASP A 230 -13.03 -11.76 -23.13
C ASP A 230 -13.48 -13.21 -22.92
N GLU A 231 -12.54 -14.14 -22.73
CA GLU A 231 -12.78 -15.57 -22.48
C GLU A 231 -13.57 -15.82 -21.20
N PHE A 232 -13.38 -14.99 -20.18
CA PHE A 232 -14.13 -15.10 -18.93
C PHE A 232 -15.55 -14.54 -19.04
N CYS A 233 -15.76 -13.57 -19.94
CA CYS A 233 -17.06 -13.00 -20.27
C CYS A 233 -17.85 -12.49 -19.03
N MET A 234 -17.24 -11.61 -18.23
CA MET A 234 -17.85 -11.08 -17.00
C MET A 234 -19.22 -10.42 -17.23
N HIS A 235 -19.42 -9.72 -18.36
CA HIS A 235 -20.73 -9.16 -18.70
C HIS A 235 -21.79 -10.26 -18.85
N GLY A 236 -21.46 -11.35 -19.56
CA GLY A 236 -22.36 -12.49 -19.73
C GLY A 236 -22.68 -13.17 -18.40
N LEU A 237 -21.69 -13.29 -17.51
CA LEU A 237 -21.87 -13.82 -16.17
C LEU A 237 -22.81 -12.97 -15.29
N LEU A 238 -22.83 -11.64 -15.47
CA LEU A 238 -23.82 -10.79 -14.77
C LEU A 238 -25.21 -10.94 -15.37
N CYS A 239 -25.31 -10.98 -16.70
CA CYS A 239 -26.59 -11.02 -17.41
C CYS A 239 -27.29 -12.38 -17.39
N THR A 240 -26.62 -13.44 -16.91
CA THR A 240 -27.24 -14.78 -16.80
C THR A 240 -28.30 -14.83 -15.70
N THR A 241 -29.36 -15.59 -15.94
CA THR A 241 -30.38 -15.90 -14.92
C THR A 241 -29.91 -17.00 -13.96
N TYR A 242 -28.83 -17.70 -14.29
CA TYR A 242 -28.22 -18.71 -13.44
C TYR A 242 -27.45 -18.09 -12.28
N PHE A 243 -27.40 -18.76 -11.14
CA PHE A 243 -26.84 -18.21 -9.89
C PHE A 243 -25.33 -18.43 -9.75
N SER A 244 -24.57 -18.06 -10.79
CA SER A 244 -23.11 -18.16 -10.78
C SER A 244 -22.42 -16.89 -10.26
N ALA A 245 -21.19 -17.03 -9.82
CA ALA A 245 -20.27 -15.97 -9.43
C ALA A 245 -18.86 -16.26 -9.99
N PRO A 246 -18.00 -15.23 -10.12
CA PRO A 246 -16.57 -15.42 -10.26
C PRO A 246 -16.01 -16.24 -9.10
N VAL A 247 -15.42 -17.39 -9.41
CA VAL A 247 -14.63 -18.20 -8.48
C VAL A 247 -13.17 -17.95 -8.78
N MET A 248 -12.42 -17.54 -7.76
CA MET A 248 -11.00 -17.21 -7.85
C MET A 248 -10.16 -18.26 -7.12
N ILE A 249 -9.23 -18.86 -7.86
CA ILE A 249 -8.26 -19.82 -7.34
C ILE A 249 -6.88 -19.20 -7.49
N VAL A 250 -6.17 -19.02 -6.39
CA VAL A 250 -4.84 -18.40 -6.35
C VAL A 250 -3.77 -19.46 -6.12
N ASN A 251 -2.69 -19.36 -6.89
CA ASN A 251 -1.56 -20.30 -6.92
C ASN A 251 -0.24 -19.57 -6.64
N GLY A 252 0.78 -20.35 -6.26
CA GLY A 252 2.16 -19.89 -6.17
C GLY A 252 2.50 -19.12 -4.89
N PRO A 253 3.71 -18.52 -4.82
CA PRO A 253 4.29 -17.98 -3.60
C PRO A 253 3.46 -16.89 -2.90
N ILE A 254 2.68 -16.13 -3.67
CA ILE A 254 1.85 -15.04 -3.12
C ILE A 254 0.85 -15.54 -2.06
N THR A 255 0.36 -16.77 -2.21
CA THR A 255 -0.63 -17.36 -1.31
C THR A 255 -0.09 -17.43 0.13
N GLN A 256 1.17 -17.85 0.28
CA GLN A 256 1.84 -17.92 1.58
C GLN A 256 2.22 -16.53 2.09
N GLN A 257 2.69 -15.64 1.20
CA GLN A 257 3.13 -14.28 1.56
C GLN A 257 2.00 -13.46 2.20
N ILE A 258 0.78 -13.57 1.68
CA ILE A 258 -0.40 -12.83 2.21
C ILE A 258 -1.24 -13.68 3.17
N GLY A 259 -0.81 -14.92 3.44
CA GLY A 259 -1.48 -15.84 4.35
C GLY A 259 -2.88 -16.25 3.91
N MET A 260 -3.07 -16.57 2.62
CA MET A 260 -4.28 -17.22 2.13
C MET A 260 -4.47 -18.61 2.75
N ASN A 261 -5.72 -19.05 2.86
CA ASN A 261 -6.05 -20.39 3.38
C ASN A 261 -6.42 -21.33 2.23
N SER A 262 -5.73 -22.47 2.16
CA SER A 262 -6.05 -23.63 1.30
C SER A 262 -6.51 -24.86 2.09
N GLY A 263 -6.44 -24.83 3.43
CA GLY A 263 -6.65 -26.00 4.27
C GLY A 263 -8.08 -26.14 4.80
N VAL A 264 -8.19 -26.49 6.08
CA VAL A 264 -9.49 -26.66 6.75
C VAL A 264 -10.34 -25.39 6.58
N ASN A 265 -11.60 -25.58 6.17
CA ASN A 265 -12.55 -24.49 5.94
C ASN A 265 -12.07 -23.46 4.89
N ALA A 266 -11.29 -23.86 3.88
CA ALA A 266 -10.76 -22.98 2.83
C ALA A 266 -11.82 -22.09 2.15
N LEU A 267 -13.02 -22.64 1.97
CA LEU A 267 -14.17 -21.97 1.34
C LEU A 267 -15.10 -21.26 2.34
N GLY A 268 -14.77 -21.29 3.63
CA GLY A 268 -15.56 -20.69 4.70
C GLY A 268 -14.94 -19.43 5.29
N GLN A 269 -15.46 -19.01 6.44
CA GLN A 269 -15.00 -17.83 7.17
C GLN A 269 -13.65 -18.04 7.87
N GLY A 270 -13.02 -16.92 8.25
CA GLY A 270 -11.88 -16.89 9.18
C GLY A 270 -10.56 -16.43 8.56
N ASN A 271 -10.44 -16.44 7.23
CA ASN A 271 -9.26 -15.92 6.54
C ASN A 271 -9.56 -14.58 5.85
N ARG A 272 -8.78 -13.54 6.20
CA ARG A 272 -8.99 -12.18 5.68
C ARG A 272 -8.63 -12.07 4.20
N ALA A 273 -7.58 -12.72 3.72
CA ALA A 273 -7.19 -12.66 2.31
C ALA A 273 -8.28 -13.29 1.42
N ASN A 274 -8.67 -14.53 1.71
CA ASN A 274 -9.76 -15.25 1.02
C ASN A 274 -11.05 -14.42 1.01
N ALA A 275 -11.47 -13.91 2.18
CA ALA A 275 -12.73 -13.16 2.28
C ALA A 275 -12.70 -11.83 1.51
N THR A 276 -11.61 -11.06 1.64
CA THR A 276 -11.58 -9.66 1.17
C THR A 276 -11.19 -9.52 -0.29
N ILE A 277 -10.33 -10.39 -0.84
CA ILE A 277 -9.97 -10.37 -2.27
C ILE A 277 -11.20 -10.70 -3.11
N GLY A 278 -11.92 -11.76 -2.73
CA GLY A 278 -13.26 -12.12 -3.21
C GLY A 278 -14.18 -10.93 -3.32
N ARG A 279 -14.40 -10.30 -2.17
CA ARG A 279 -15.30 -9.16 -2.02
C ARG A 279 -14.84 -7.91 -2.77
N ALA A 280 -13.53 -7.65 -2.84
CA ALA A 280 -12.99 -6.50 -3.54
C ALA A 280 -13.32 -6.54 -5.04
N LEU A 281 -13.15 -7.70 -5.70
CA LEU A 281 -13.54 -7.86 -7.10
C LEU A 281 -15.03 -7.57 -7.31
N GLN A 282 -15.88 -8.10 -6.42
CA GLN A 282 -17.34 -7.88 -6.48
C GLN A 282 -17.71 -6.40 -6.30
N LEU A 283 -17.09 -5.71 -5.34
CA LEU A 283 -17.30 -4.27 -5.15
C LEU A 283 -16.82 -3.47 -6.37
N ILE A 284 -15.71 -3.84 -7.03
CA ILE A 284 -15.26 -3.17 -8.26
C ILE A 284 -16.29 -3.33 -9.37
N ILE A 285 -16.76 -4.55 -9.64
CA ILE A 285 -17.78 -4.83 -10.65
C ILE A 285 -19.07 -4.04 -10.35
N ARG A 286 -19.45 -3.97 -9.08
CA ARG A 286 -20.65 -3.27 -8.62
C ARG A 286 -20.52 -1.75 -8.73
N ASN A 287 -19.47 -1.17 -8.14
CA ASN A 287 -19.33 0.27 -7.94
C ASN A 287 -18.70 1.00 -9.14
N VAL A 288 -17.85 0.31 -9.93
CA VAL A 288 -17.25 0.86 -11.15
C VAL A 288 -17.99 0.38 -12.38
N GLY A 289 -18.31 -0.91 -12.44
CA GLY A 289 -18.98 -1.52 -13.59
C GLY A 289 -20.48 -1.31 -13.64
N GLY A 290 -21.14 -1.05 -12.50
CA GLY A 290 -22.60 -0.93 -12.42
C GLY A 290 -23.34 -2.27 -12.36
N GLY A 291 -22.65 -3.37 -12.03
CA GLY A 291 -23.21 -4.73 -11.93
C GLY A 291 -24.12 -4.96 -10.71
N LEU A 292 -25.19 -4.20 -10.58
CA LEU A 292 -26.10 -4.23 -9.43
C LEU A 292 -27.19 -5.32 -9.55
N PRO A 293 -27.52 -6.05 -8.45
CA PRO A 293 -28.68 -6.94 -8.38
C PRO A 293 -29.99 -6.24 -8.75
N GLY A 294 -30.83 -6.90 -9.55
CA GLY A 294 -32.11 -6.35 -10.03
C GLY A 294 -31.97 -5.35 -11.20
N GLY A 295 -30.76 -4.86 -11.45
CA GLY A 295 -30.38 -4.11 -12.65
C GLY A 295 -29.82 -5.05 -13.72
N ILE A 296 -28.50 -5.00 -13.94
CA ILE A 296 -27.83 -5.85 -14.93
C ILE A 296 -27.51 -7.24 -14.37
N ASP A 297 -27.30 -7.39 -13.06
CA ASP A 297 -27.22 -8.73 -12.48
C ASP A 297 -28.63 -9.37 -12.48
N ARG A 298 -28.78 -10.43 -13.28
CA ARG A 298 -30.05 -11.10 -13.56
C ARG A 298 -30.23 -12.44 -12.86
N ALA A 299 -29.33 -12.84 -11.97
CA ALA A 299 -29.45 -14.13 -11.29
C ALA A 299 -30.81 -14.27 -10.56
N THR A 300 -31.55 -15.35 -10.82
CA THR A 300 -32.90 -15.53 -10.24
C THR A 300 -32.87 -15.78 -8.74
N LEU A 301 -31.90 -16.55 -8.26
CA LEU A 301 -31.74 -16.89 -6.83
C LEU A 301 -30.48 -16.27 -6.19
N GLY A 302 -29.45 -16.01 -7.00
CA GLY A 302 -28.12 -15.65 -6.50
C GLY A 302 -27.41 -16.78 -5.75
N THR A 303 -26.20 -16.51 -5.28
CA THR A 303 -25.38 -17.46 -4.52
C THR A 303 -24.52 -16.71 -3.50
N PRO A 304 -24.22 -17.29 -2.31
CA PRO A 304 -23.26 -16.68 -1.36
C PRO A 304 -21.90 -16.35 -1.98
N GLY A 305 -21.50 -17.08 -3.04
CA GLY A 305 -20.27 -16.80 -3.80
C GLY A 305 -20.22 -15.40 -4.44
N LYS A 306 -21.37 -14.71 -4.57
CA LYS A 306 -21.43 -13.32 -5.05
C LYS A 306 -20.93 -12.30 -4.03
N TYR A 307 -20.78 -12.66 -2.75
CA TYR A 307 -20.11 -11.81 -1.76
C TYR A 307 -18.59 -12.03 -1.78
N THR A 308 -18.18 -13.29 -1.85
CA THR A 308 -16.79 -13.70 -1.89
C THR A 308 -16.70 -15.14 -2.35
N PHE A 309 -15.76 -15.44 -3.25
CA PHE A 309 -15.41 -16.80 -3.62
C PHE A 309 -13.94 -16.83 -4.10
N CYS A 310 -13.03 -16.66 -3.15
CA CYS A 310 -11.59 -16.63 -3.41
C CYS A 310 -10.86 -17.51 -2.40
N PHE A 311 -9.98 -18.39 -2.89
CA PHE A 311 -9.17 -19.28 -2.07
C PHE A 311 -7.87 -19.64 -2.78
N SER A 312 -6.90 -20.14 -2.03
CA SER A 312 -5.66 -20.68 -2.61
C SER A 312 -5.77 -22.18 -2.81
N GLU A 313 -5.12 -22.69 -3.85
CA GLU A 313 -4.89 -24.13 -3.98
C GLU A 313 -3.88 -24.61 -2.93
N ASP A 314 -4.00 -25.86 -2.47
CA ASP A 314 -2.99 -26.47 -1.61
C ASP A 314 -1.85 -27.01 -2.46
N GLU A 315 -0.73 -26.28 -2.48
CA GLU A 315 0.49 -26.66 -3.20
C GLU A 315 1.56 -27.26 -2.27
N SER A 316 1.19 -27.72 -1.06
CA SER A 316 2.13 -28.29 -0.09
C SER A 316 2.74 -29.62 -0.54
N ASP A 317 2.02 -30.38 -1.37
CA ASP A 317 2.54 -31.59 -2.01
C ASP A 317 3.19 -31.24 -3.35
N THR A 318 4.51 -31.37 -3.39
CA THR A 318 5.31 -31.03 -4.57
C THR A 318 5.23 -32.07 -5.69
N GLU A 319 4.71 -33.28 -5.41
CA GLU A 319 4.55 -34.33 -6.41
C GLU A 319 3.37 -34.07 -7.35
N TRP A 320 2.39 -33.26 -6.91
CA TRP A 320 1.23 -32.90 -7.71
C TRP A 320 1.43 -31.58 -8.45
N PRO A 321 1.09 -31.52 -9.75
CA PRO A 321 1.00 -30.24 -10.45
C PRO A 321 -0.16 -29.42 -9.88
N SER A 322 0.03 -28.11 -9.76
CA SER A 322 -1.07 -27.21 -9.41
C SER A 322 -1.91 -26.85 -10.63
N LEU A 323 -3.10 -26.28 -10.42
CA LEU A 323 -3.95 -25.74 -11.48
C LEU A 323 -3.21 -24.74 -12.36
N ALA A 324 -2.31 -23.93 -11.79
CA ALA A 324 -1.47 -23.02 -12.57
C ALA A 324 -0.50 -23.78 -13.48
N MET A 325 0.11 -24.87 -13.00
CA MET A 325 0.99 -25.71 -13.81
C MET A 325 0.25 -26.41 -14.94
N ASP A 326 -0.98 -26.88 -14.68
CA ASP A 326 -1.87 -27.43 -15.72
C ASP A 326 -2.25 -26.40 -16.79
N ARG A 327 -2.06 -25.11 -16.51
CA ARG A 327 -2.26 -23.99 -17.43
C ARG A 327 -0.96 -23.49 -18.06
N GLY A 328 0.17 -24.16 -17.81
CA GLY A 328 1.47 -23.88 -18.43
C GLY A 328 2.35 -22.91 -17.67
N TYR A 329 2.03 -22.58 -16.41
CA TYR A 329 2.88 -21.75 -15.54
C TYR A 329 3.86 -22.61 -14.72
N ASN A 330 4.87 -21.96 -14.14
CA ASN A 330 5.82 -22.61 -13.23
C ASN A 330 5.36 -22.47 -11.78
N ARG A 331 5.93 -23.27 -10.87
CA ARG A 331 5.56 -23.27 -9.44
C ARG A 331 5.92 -21.95 -8.75
N GLU A 332 6.90 -21.24 -9.28
CA GLU A 332 7.38 -19.95 -8.80
C GLU A 332 6.48 -18.79 -9.26
N ASP A 333 5.61 -19.03 -10.25
CA ASP A 333 4.69 -18.03 -10.77
C ASP A 333 3.48 -17.89 -9.84
N SER A 334 3.18 -16.66 -9.44
CA SER A 334 1.94 -16.35 -8.73
C SER A 334 0.82 -16.11 -9.74
N VAL A 335 -0.20 -16.98 -9.74
CA VAL A 335 -1.24 -17.01 -10.77
C VAL A 335 -2.61 -16.97 -10.11
N ILE A 336 -3.57 -16.30 -10.77
CA ILE A 336 -4.98 -16.35 -10.39
C ILE A 336 -5.81 -16.88 -11.55
N ASN A 337 -6.59 -17.92 -11.29
CA ASN A 337 -7.52 -18.53 -12.22
C ASN A 337 -8.95 -18.11 -11.87
N LEU A 338 -9.70 -17.67 -12.87
CA LEU A 338 -11.11 -17.31 -12.72
C LEU A 338 -11.99 -18.26 -13.55
N PHE A 339 -13.08 -18.73 -12.95
CA PHE A 339 -14.15 -19.40 -13.70
C PHE A 339 -15.53 -19.07 -13.13
N ALA A 340 -16.56 -19.20 -13.95
CA ALA A 340 -17.95 -18.99 -13.52
C ALA A 340 -18.47 -20.24 -12.81
N GLY A 341 -18.66 -20.16 -11.49
CA GLY A 341 -19.12 -21.28 -10.66
C GLY A 341 -20.35 -20.93 -9.83
N SER A 342 -21.15 -21.91 -9.44
CA SER A 342 -22.35 -21.72 -8.63
C SER A 342 -22.37 -22.68 -7.44
N GLY A 343 -22.37 -22.12 -6.22
CA GLY A 343 -22.53 -22.88 -4.98
C GLY A 343 -21.43 -23.94 -4.73
N VAL A 344 -21.41 -24.45 -3.50
CA VAL A 344 -20.66 -25.66 -3.14
C VAL A 344 -21.66 -26.79 -2.94
N GLN A 345 -21.50 -27.88 -3.68
CA GLN A 345 -22.31 -29.08 -3.49
C GLN A 345 -21.48 -30.09 -2.70
N PRO A 346 -21.87 -30.44 -1.46
CA PRO A 346 -21.15 -31.44 -0.70
C PRO A 346 -21.29 -32.79 -1.40
N PHE A 347 -20.16 -33.38 -1.79
CA PHE A 347 -20.09 -34.78 -2.15
C PHE A 347 -19.65 -35.56 -0.90
N VAL A 348 -20.49 -36.48 -0.44
CA VAL A 348 -20.24 -37.25 0.78
C VAL A 348 -19.99 -38.69 0.39
N ASP A 349 -18.81 -39.19 0.72
CA ASP A 349 -18.50 -40.62 0.66
C ASP A 349 -18.07 -41.12 2.04
N GLN A 350 -18.94 -41.91 2.66
CA GLN A 350 -18.70 -42.56 3.96
C GLN A 350 -18.51 -44.08 3.82
N LEU A 351 -18.58 -44.61 2.60
CA LEU A 351 -18.66 -46.05 2.34
C LEU A 351 -17.42 -46.59 1.65
N SER A 352 -16.73 -45.77 0.85
CA SER A 352 -15.50 -46.19 0.20
C SER A 352 -14.42 -46.53 1.20
N ARG A 353 -13.77 -47.66 0.94
CA ARG A 353 -12.60 -48.12 1.68
C ARG A 353 -11.34 -48.18 0.82
N GLN A 354 -11.47 -47.96 -0.49
CA GLN A 354 -10.38 -48.01 -1.48
C GLN A 354 -10.60 -46.89 -2.53
N PRO A 355 -9.55 -46.36 -3.18
CA PRO A 355 -9.66 -45.28 -4.16
C PRO A 355 -10.61 -45.57 -5.33
N GLU A 356 -10.68 -46.82 -5.80
CA GLU A 356 -11.49 -47.21 -6.95
C GLU A 356 -12.99 -47.15 -6.69
N SER A 357 -13.45 -47.14 -5.42
CA SER A 357 -14.87 -46.98 -5.09
C SER A 357 -15.32 -45.52 -5.06
N LEU A 358 -14.40 -44.57 -4.85
CA LEU A 358 -14.69 -43.13 -4.89
C LEU A 358 -15.09 -42.66 -6.29
N VAL A 359 -14.53 -43.27 -7.34
CA VAL A 359 -14.76 -42.87 -8.75
C VAL A 359 -15.99 -43.52 -9.40
N LYS A 360 -16.72 -44.39 -8.68
CA LYS A 360 -17.90 -45.10 -9.21
C LYS A 360 -19.24 -44.44 -8.88
N ASN A 361 -19.25 -43.40 -8.06
CA ASN A 361 -20.45 -42.72 -7.59
C ASN A 361 -20.81 -41.50 -8.44
#